data_AF-W8X1G8-F1
#
_entry.id   AF-W8X1G8-F1
#
_cell.length_a   1.000
_cell.length_b   1.000
_cell.length_c   1.000
_cell.angle_alpha   90.00
_cell.angle_beta   90.00
_cell.angle_gamma   90.00
#
_symmetry.space_group_name_H-M   'P 1'
#
loop_
_entity.id
_entity.type
_entity.pdbx_description
1 polymer ?
#
loop_
_entity_poly.entity_id
_entity_poly.type
_entity_poly.pdbx_seq_one_letter_code
_entity_poly.pdbx_strand_id
1 'polypeptide(L)'
;MKATATLAALTLGLATAGLAQAADLSRAQVVEQLHTAQAQGLVTFGEHPGYPVESTPSTLSRAEVVNALRLAQAQGQVEPGEQAAYPQAQTAGASKTRAQVLAELAAARADGSVIVGESEHYPL
;
A
#
# COMPACT_ATOMS: atom_id res chain seq x y z
N MET A 1 21.53 50.59 -46.26
CA MET A 1 20.69 50.66 -45.04
C MET A 1 21.34 49.75 -44.01
N LYS A 2 22.17 50.32 -43.12
CA LYS A 2 21.88 50.60 -41.70
C LYS A 2 21.79 49.33 -40.82
N ALA A 3 22.96 48.97 -40.28
CA ALA A 3 23.31 48.53 -38.91
C ALA A 3 22.28 47.92 -37.93
N THR A 4 22.87 47.21 -36.95
CA THR A 4 22.40 46.90 -35.56
C THR A 4 21.66 45.56 -35.39
N ALA A 5 21.80 44.81 -34.29
CA ALA A 5 22.71 44.83 -33.14
C ALA A 5 22.52 43.50 -32.37
N THR A 6 23.59 42.97 -31.82
CA THR A 6 23.54 41.96 -30.75
C THR A 6 22.93 42.58 -29.49
N LEU A 7 21.95 41.93 -28.87
CA LEU A 7 21.50 42.27 -27.51
C LEU A 7 21.40 40.99 -26.68
N ALA A 8 22.36 40.84 -25.76
CA ALA A 8 22.23 39.95 -24.61
C ALA A 8 21.35 40.65 -23.57
N ALA A 9 20.34 39.98 -23.04
CA ALA A 9 19.61 40.41 -21.85
C ALA A 9 19.59 39.27 -20.83
N LEU A 10 20.52 39.40 -19.89
CA LEU A 10 20.56 38.76 -18.59
C LEU A 10 19.47 39.40 -17.69
N THR A 11 19.01 38.66 -16.67
CA THR A 11 18.09 39.03 -15.55
C THR A 11 16.59 38.83 -15.86
N LEU A 12 15.75 38.28 -14.98
CA LEU A 12 15.65 38.47 -13.53
C LEU A 12 14.95 37.26 -12.87
N GLY A 13 15.40 36.87 -11.68
CA GLY A 13 14.81 35.76 -10.92
C GLY A 13 13.39 36.04 -10.43
N LEU A 14 12.61 34.98 -10.32
CA LEU A 14 11.46 34.94 -9.42
C LEU A 14 11.46 33.59 -8.71
N ALA A 15 12.05 33.58 -7.51
CA ALA A 15 11.73 32.57 -6.51
C ALA A 15 10.26 32.76 -6.14
N THR A 16 9.39 31.90 -6.67
CA THR A 16 8.09 31.63 -6.07
C THR A 16 8.18 30.28 -5.39
N ALA A 17 8.62 30.34 -4.13
CA ALA A 17 8.33 29.28 -3.19
C ALA A 17 6.81 29.09 -3.13
N GLY A 18 6.38 27.83 -3.14
CA GLY A 18 5.12 27.43 -2.55
C GLY A 18 3.86 27.93 -3.23
N LEU A 19 3.58 27.43 -4.43
CA LEU A 19 2.23 26.95 -4.72
C LEU A 19 2.43 25.58 -5.36
N ALA A 20 2.17 24.52 -4.59
CA ALA A 20 1.73 23.29 -5.22
C ALA A 20 0.34 23.64 -5.75
N GLN A 21 0.25 24.09 -7.01
CA GLN A 21 -1.01 24.00 -7.73
C GLN A 21 -1.40 22.52 -7.67
N ALA A 22 -2.34 22.19 -6.78
CA ALA A 22 -3.17 21.02 -6.98
C ALA A 22 -3.94 21.31 -8.26
N ALA A 23 -3.30 21.04 -9.40
CA ALA A 23 -3.96 21.04 -10.68
C ALA A 23 -5.14 20.07 -10.54
N ASP A 24 -6.33 20.50 -10.99
CA ASP A 24 -7.46 19.61 -11.21
C ASP A 24 -7.10 18.66 -12.36
N LEU A 25 -6.14 17.76 -12.10
CA LEU A 25 -5.72 16.75 -13.05
C LEU A 25 -6.91 15.84 -13.25
N SER A 26 -7.33 15.74 -14.50
CA SER A 26 -8.26 14.69 -14.87
C SER A 26 -7.64 13.34 -14.52
N ARG A 27 -8.49 12.35 -14.24
CA ARG A 27 -8.07 10.97 -14.00
C ARG A 27 -7.11 10.46 -15.08
N ALA A 28 -7.36 10.80 -16.35
CA ALA A 28 -6.50 10.44 -17.46
C ALA A 28 -5.07 11.01 -17.33
N GLN A 29 -4.94 12.28 -16.92
CA GLN A 29 -3.64 12.91 -16.73
C GLN A 29 -2.87 12.33 -15.54
N VAL A 30 -3.57 11.94 -14.47
CA VAL A 30 -2.94 11.26 -13.32
C VAL A 30 -2.39 9.89 -13.73
N VAL A 31 -3.12 9.15 -14.57
CA VAL A 31 -2.69 7.85 -15.09
C VAL A 31 -1.46 7.99 -16.01
N GLU A 32 -1.46 8.98 -16.90
CA GLU A 32 -0.31 9.29 -17.77
C GLU A 32 0.95 9.61 -16.96
N GLN A 33 0.81 10.41 -15.90
CA GLN A 33 1.91 10.77 -15.02
C GLN A 33 2.44 9.55 -14.25
N LEU A 34 1.54 8.69 -13.75
CA LEU A 34 1.94 7.45 -13.11
C LEU A 34 2.73 6.55 -14.06
N HIS A 35 2.24 6.37 -15.30
CA HIS A 35 2.91 5.54 -16.30
C HIS A 35 4.29 6.11 -16.68
N THR A 36 4.40 7.44 -16.78
CA THR A 36 5.68 8.13 -17.01
C THR A 36 6.65 7.90 -15.84
N ALA A 37 6.18 8.04 -14.59
CA ALA A 37 6.99 7.81 -13.40
C ALA A 37 7.44 6.35 -13.26
N GLN A 38 6.59 5.40 -13.67
CA GLN A 38 6.93 3.98 -13.75
C GLN A 38 8.00 3.70 -14.80
N ALA A 39 7.86 4.26 -16.01
CA ALA A 39 8.86 4.12 -17.08
C ALA A 39 10.22 4.74 -16.71
N GLN A 40 10.21 5.79 -15.88
CA GLN A 40 11.42 6.41 -15.32
C GLN A 40 11.99 5.66 -14.11
N GLY A 41 11.31 4.62 -13.62
CA GLY A 41 11.71 3.87 -12.43
C GLY A 41 11.59 4.66 -11.12
N LEU A 42 10.89 5.80 -11.12
CA LEU A 42 10.63 6.62 -9.93
C LEU A 42 9.60 5.99 -9.00
N VAL A 43 8.72 5.15 -9.56
CA VAL A 43 7.70 4.39 -8.84
C VAL A 43 7.79 2.94 -9.26
N THR A 44 7.99 2.05 -8.30
CA THR A 44 7.98 0.60 -8.52
C THR A 44 6.78 -0.02 -7.81
N PHE A 45 6.23 -1.10 -8.37
CA PHE A 45 5.22 -1.93 -7.72
C PHE A 45 5.89 -3.23 -7.24
N GLY A 46 5.52 -3.70 -6.05
CA GLY A 46 6.01 -4.95 -5.46
C GLY A 46 6.77 -4.76 -4.15
N GLU A 47 7.28 -5.87 -3.60
CA GLU A 47 8.12 -5.86 -2.41
C GLU A 47 9.44 -5.15 -2.74
N HIS A 48 9.80 -4.14 -1.94
CA HIS A 48 11.12 -3.53 -2.04
C HIS A 48 12.16 -4.64 -1.85
N PRO A 49 13.13 -4.84 -2.76
CA PRO A 49 14.08 -5.97 -2.72
C PRO A 49 15.06 -5.92 -1.56
N GLY A 50 14.81 -5.06 -0.56
CA GLY A 50 15.69 -4.77 0.56
C GLY A 50 15.02 -4.88 1.91
N TYR A 51 13.91 -5.61 2.06
CA TYR A 51 13.49 -6.02 3.39
C TYR A 51 14.50 -7.04 3.92
N PRO A 52 15.27 -6.69 4.97
CA PRO A 52 16.20 -7.65 5.53
C PRO A 52 15.40 -8.81 6.12
N VAL A 53 15.65 -10.02 5.62
CA VAL A 53 15.19 -11.25 6.27
C VAL A 53 16.16 -11.53 7.41
N GLU A 54 15.91 -10.92 8.56
CA GLU A 54 16.63 -11.22 9.80
C GLU A 54 16.32 -12.66 10.22
N SER A 55 17.23 -13.58 9.91
CA SER A 55 17.13 -14.98 10.35
C SER A 55 17.99 -15.17 11.59
N THR A 56 17.37 -15.22 12.77
CA THR A 56 18.04 -15.59 14.02
C THR A 56 17.71 -17.05 14.34
N PRO A 57 18.52 -18.04 13.89
CA PRO A 57 18.28 -19.44 14.20
C PRO A 57 18.40 -19.68 15.71
N SER A 58 17.49 -20.47 16.26
CA SER A 58 17.62 -20.93 17.65
C SER A 58 18.78 -21.91 17.76
N THR A 59 19.53 -21.82 18.86
CA THR A 59 20.55 -22.80 19.23
C THR A 59 19.97 -23.99 19.99
N LEU A 60 18.68 -23.95 20.35
CA LEU A 60 18.00 -24.98 21.11
C LEU A 60 17.37 -26.03 20.19
N SER A 61 17.40 -27.28 20.63
CA SER A 61 16.60 -28.35 20.05
C SER A 61 15.11 -28.12 20.32
N ARG A 62 14.26 -28.73 19.48
CA ARG A 62 12.81 -28.73 19.69
C ARG A 62 12.40 -29.25 21.07
N ALA A 63 13.10 -30.25 21.59
CA ALA A 63 12.80 -30.85 22.90
C ALA A 63 13.06 -29.84 24.05
N GLU A 64 14.15 -29.09 23.96
CA GLU A 64 14.50 -28.05 24.93
C GLU A 64 13.50 -26.91 24.92
N VAL A 65 13.09 -26.45 23.73
CA VAL A 65 12.07 -25.41 23.57
C VAL A 65 10.74 -25.85 24.20
N VAL A 66 10.30 -27.08 23.95
CA VAL A 66 9.06 -27.62 24.53
C VAL A 66 9.14 -27.70 26.05
N ASN A 67 10.29 -28.10 26.60
CA ASN A 67 10.48 -28.15 28.05
C ASN A 67 10.46 -26.75 28.68
N ALA A 68 11.14 -25.79 28.07
CA ALA A 68 11.15 -24.39 28.51
C ALA A 68 9.74 -23.78 28.48
N LEU A 69 8.98 -24.03 27.41
CA LEU A 69 7.58 -23.58 27.30
C LEU A 69 6.71 -24.15 28.44
N ARG A 70 6.82 -25.45 28.72
CA ARG A 70 6.06 -26.08 29.80
C ARG A 70 6.40 -25.47 31.16
N LEU A 71 7.68 -25.21 31.41
CA LEU A 71 8.13 -24.58 32.64
C LEU A 71 7.59 -23.14 32.78
N ALA A 72 7.63 -22.36 31.71
CA ALA A 72 7.11 -20.99 31.69
C ALA A 72 5.58 -20.95 31.91
N GLN A 73 4.84 -21.89 31.31
CA GLN A 73 3.40 -22.06 31.56
C GLN A 73 3.11 -22.43 33.02
N ALA A 74 3.86 -23.38 33.60
CA ALA A 74 3.71 -23.76 35.00
C ALA A 74 4.04 -22.62 35.98
N GLN A 75 4.90 -21.68 35.56
CA GLN A 75 5.23 -20.46 36.31
C GLN A 75 4.26 -19.30 36.05
N GLY A 76 3.25 -19.48 35.19
CA GLY A 76 2.32 -18.41 34.81
C GLY A 76 2.96 -17.27 33.99
N GLN A 77 4.14 -17.51 33.40
CA GLN A 77 4.83 -16.53 32.55
C GLN A 77 4.26 -16.51 31.13
N VAL A 78 3.59 -17.59 30.72
CA VAL A 78 2.97 -17.76 29.41
C VAL A 78 1.58 -18.33 29.63
N GLU A 79 0.56 -17.60 29.20
CA GLU A 79 -0.81 -18.08 29.18
C GLU A 79 -1.04 -18.99 27.95
N PRO A 80 -1.54 -20.22 28.13
CA PRO A 80 -1.89 -21.09 27.02
C PRO A 80 -3.21 -20.64 26.38
N GLY A 81 -3.13 -20.03 25.19
CA GLY A 81 -4.28 -19.69 24.36
C GLY A 81 -4.36 -18.22 23.96
N GLU A 82 -4.94 -17.96 22.80
CA GLU A 82 -5.13 -16.61 22.22
C GLU A 82 -6.29 -15.84 22.84
N GLN A 83 -6.69 -16.14 24.08
CA GLN A 83 -7.72 -15.37 24.78
C GLN A 83 -7.18 -14.04 25.31
N ALA A 84 -6.35 -13.35 24.53
CA ALA A 84 -6.56 -11.92 24.43
C ALA A 84 -8.02 -11.77 24.00
N ALA A 85 -8.86 -11.14 24.81
CA ALA A 85 -10.26 -10.90 24.50
C ALA A 85 -10.35 -10.04 23.24
N TYR A 86 -10.26 -10.68 22.07
CA TYR A 86 -10.49 -10.03 20.80
C TYR A 86 -11.94 -9.56 20.84
N PRO A 87 -12.20 -8.25 20.71
CA PRO A 87 -13.56 -7.77 20.65
C PRO A 87 -14.24 -8.49 19.50
N GLN A 88 -15.19 -9.36 19.83
CA GLN A 88 -16.05 -9.96 18.83
C GLN A 88 -16.80 -8.79 18.20
N ALA A 89 -16.52 -8.51 16.92
CA ALA A 89 -17.27 -7.52 16.18
C ALA A 89 -18.73 -7.98 16.15
N GLN A 90 -19.56 -7.43 17.02
CA GLN A 90 -20.99 -7.63 16.94
C GLN A 90 -21.43 -6.98 15.63
N THR A 91 -21.71 -7.78 14.61
CA THR A 91 -22.31 -7.30 13.37
C THR A 91 -23.72 -6.83 13.71
N ALA A 92 -23.87 -5.55 14.04
CA ALA A 92 -25.16 -4.91 14.21
C ALA A 92 -25.79 -4.68 12.83
N GLY A 93 -26.42 -5.72 12.28
CA GLY A 93 -27.14 -5.63 11.01
C GLY A 93 -27.47 -6.98 10.39
N ALA A 94 -28.52 -7.01 9.57
CA ALA A 94 -28.81 -8.17 8.74
C ALA A 94 -27.66 -8.37 7.73
N SER A 95 -27.05 -9.55 7.74
CA SER A 95 -26.02 -9.91 6.76
C SER A 95 -26.63 -9.96 5.36
N LYS A 96 -26.01 -9.30 4.38
CA LYS A 96 -26.39 -9.43 2.98
C LYS A 96 -26.19 -10.88 2.53
N THR A 97 -27.13 -11.39 1.74
CA THR A 97 -26.95 -12.67 1.07
C THR A 97 -25.86 -12.56 0.00
N ARG A 98 -25.25 -13.69 -0.36
CA ARG A 98 -24.25 -13.75 -1.45
C ARG A 98 -24.79 -13.14 -2.75
N ALA A 99 -26.07 -13.39 -3.06
CA ALA A 99 -26.70 -12.84 -4.25
C ALA A 99 -26.78 -11.31 -4.23
N GLN A 100 -27.10 -10.70 -3.07
CA GLN A 100 -27.14 -9.25 -2.92
C GLN A 100 -25.76 -8.62 -3.08
N VAL A 101 -24.73 -9.22 -2.50
CA VAL A 101 -23.34 -8.74 -2.65
C VAL A 101 -22.88 -8.80 -4.10
N LEU A 102 -23.20 -9.87 -4.83
CA LEU A 102 -22.85 -10.00 -6.25
C LEU A 102 -23.57 -8.98 -7.13
N ALA A 103 -24.84 -8.68 -6.83
CA ALA A 103 -25.59 -7.66 -7.55
C ALA A 103 -25.00 -6.26 -7.36
N GLU A 104 -24.63 -5.91 -6.13
CA GLU A 104 -23.98 -4.63 -5.83
C GLU A 104 -22.59 -4.52 -6.47
N LEU A 105 -21.81 -5.61 -6.43
CA LEU A 105 -20.51 -5.66 -7.10
C LEU A 105 -20.65 -5.46 -8.62
N ALA A 106 -21.66 -6.08 -9.25
CA ALA A 106 -21.91 -5.90 -10.67
C ALA A 106 -22.31 -4.45 -11.01
N ALA A 107 -23.16 -3.83 -10.18
CA ALA A 107 -23.53 -2.42 -10.34
C ALA A 107 -22.31 -1.49 -10.21
N ALA A 108 -21.50 -1.69 -9.18
CA ALA A 108 -20.31 -0.88 -8.91
C ALA A 108 -19.20 -1.05 -9.97
N ARG A 109 -19.18 -2.20 -10.67
CA ARG A 109 -18.33 -2.41 -11.85
C ARG A 109 -18.86 -1.65 -13.07
N ALA A 110 -20.18 -1.62 -13.25
CA ALA A 110 -20.83 -0.96 -14.38
C ALA A 110 -20.77 0.56 -14.29
N ASP A 111 -20.89 1.14 -13.09
CA ASP A 111 -20.80 2.58 -12.86
C ASP A 111 -19.36 3.09 -12.67
N GLY A 112 -18.37 2.18 -12.63
CA GLY A 112 -16.96 2.50 -12.50
C GLY A 112 -16.52 2.93 -11.09
N SER A 113 -17.36 2.75 -10.07
CA SER A 113 -17.05 3.05 -8.66
C SER A 113 -16.03 2.08 -8.07
N VAL A 114 -15.88 0.89 -8.66
CA VAL A 114 -14.86 -0.10 -8.29
C VAL A 114 -13.89 -0.32 -9.45
N ILE A 115 -12.62 0.03 -9.23
CA ILE A 115 -11.52 -0.35 -10.12
C ILE A 115 -11.08 -1.76 -9.69
N VAL A 116 -11.35 -2.76 -10.53
CA VAL A 116 -10.81 -4.10 -10.35
C VAL A 116 -9.36 -4.05 -10.85
N GLY A 117 -8.39 -4.09 -9.93
CA GLY A 117 -6.98 -4.22 -10.31
C GLY A 117 -6.71 -5.57 -10.97
N GLU A 118 -5.68 -5.66 -11.81
CA GLU A 118 -5.27 -6.89 -12.52
C GLU A 118 -4.79 -8.03 -11.58
N SER A 119 -4.84 -7.82 -10.26
CA SER A 119 -4.36 -8.72 -9.22
C SER A 119 -5.37 -9.77 -8.75
N GLU A 120 -6.51 -9.94 -9.42
CA GLU A 120 -7.49 -11.00 -9.08
C GLU A 120 -7.04 -12.41 -9.54
N HIS A 121 -5.77 -12.57 -9.92
CA HIS A 121 -5.12 -13.89 -10.05
C HIS A 121 -4.23 -14.14 -8.82
N TYR A 122 -4.87 -14.58 -7.73
CA TYR A 122 -4.13 -15.25 -6.67
C TYR A 122 -3.88 -16.69 -7.14
N PRO A 123 -2.63 -17.13 -7.35
CA PRO A 123 -2.37 -18.53 -7.64
C PRO A 123 -2.82 -19.38 -6.44
N LEU A 124 -3.59 -20.44 -6.73
CA LEU A 124 -3.95 -21.49 -5.76
C LEU A 124 -2.81 -22.50 -5.62
#